data_AF-A0A7H0ENP2-F1
#
_entry.id   AF-A0A7H0ENP2-F1
#
_cell.length_a   1.000
_cell.length_b   1.000
_cell.length_c   1.000
_cell.angle_alpha   90.00
_cell.angle_beta   90.00
_cell.angle_gamma   90.00
#
_symmetry.space_group_name_H-M   'P 1'
#
loop_
_entity.id
_entity.type
_entity.pdbx_description
1 polymer ?
#
loop_
_entity_poly.entity_id
_entity_poly.type
_entity_poly.pdbx_seq_one_letter_code
_entity_poly.pdbx_strand_id
1 'polypeptide(L)' 'MLTKEPSFASLLVKQSPGMHYGHGWIVGKDGNRWHPSHSQADLLAGLSSRKQEKPWLSKLLNSLRR' A
#
# COMPACT_ATOMS: atom_id res chain seq x y z
N MET A 1 -37.23 -24.93 18.33
CA MET A 1 -36.26 -24.16 19.13
C MET A 1 -35.67 -23.10 18.23
N LEU A 2 -35.89 -21.82 18.52
CA LEU A 2 -35.29 -20.72 17.78
C LEU A 2 -33.78 -20.75 18.05
N THR A 3 -32.96 -21.08 17.05
CA THR A 3 -31.50 -21.04 17.16
C THR A 3 -31.09 -19.59 17.34
N LYS A 4 -30.83 -19.20 18.60
CA LYS A 4 -30.40 -17.85 19.02
C LYS A 4 -28.95 -17.56 18.65
N GLU A 5 -28.48 -18.06 17.52
CA GLU A 5 -27.15 -17.70 17.05
C GLU A 5 -27.26 -16.40 16.26
N PRO A 6 -26.50 -15.35 16.63
CA PRO A 6 -26.50 -14.13 15.86
C PRO A 6 -26.03 -14.46 14.44
N SER A 7 -26.78 -14.01 13.44
CA SER A 7 -26.36 -14.07 12.04
C SER A 7 -24.94 -13.50 11.91
N PHE A 8 -24.10 -14.13 11.09
CA PHE A 8 -22.75 -13.62 10.77
C PHE A 8 -22.80 -12.17 10.26
N ALA A 9 -23.91 -11.78 9.61
CA ALA A 9 -24.15 -10.42 9.17
C ALA A 9 -24.17 -9.40 10.33
N SER A 10 -24.51 -9.82 11.55
CA SER A 10 -24.47 -8.97 12.74
C SER A 10 -23.04 -8.64 13.20
N LEU A 11 -22.05 -9.44 12.79
CA LEU A 11 -20.63 -9.16 13.02
C LEU A 11 -20.04 -8.22 11.96
N LEU A 12 -20.71 -8.08 10.81
CA LEU A 12 -20.30 -7.13 9.79
C LEU A 12 -20.66 -5.74 10.27
N VAL A 13 -19.66 -5.00 10.77
CA VAL A 13 -19.79 -3.56 10.95
C VAL A 13 -20.15 -2.99 9.58
N LYS A 14 -21.30 -2.30 9.49
CA LYS A 14 -21.71 -1.56 8.30
C LYS A 14 -20.76 -0.38 8.11
N GLN A 15 -19.54 -0.67 7.67
CA GLN A 15 -18.68 0.28 7.02
C GLN A 15 -19.44 0.68 5.77
N SER A 16 -20.17 1.79 5.84
CA SER A 16 -20.52 2.51 4.61
C SER A 16 -19.22 2.58 3.82
N PRO A 17 -19.23 2.26 2.52
CA PRO A 17 -18.05 2.49 1.72
C PRO A 17 -17.60 3.92 2.00
N GLY A 18 -16.37 4.08 2.50
CA GLY A 18 -15.80 5.41 2.69
C GLY A 18 -15.92 6.20 1.40
N MET A 19 -15.85 7.53 1.48
CA MET A 19 -16.03 8.44 0.34
C MET A 19 -15.44 7.85 -0.95
N HIS A 20 -16.30 7.38 -1.85
CA HIS A 20 -15.87 6.75 -3.09
C HIS A 20 -15.30 7.84 -3.99
N TYR A 21 -13.99 7.89 -4.13
CA TYR A 21 -13.33 8.90 -4.97
C TYR A 21 -13.51 8.66 -6.48
N GLY A 22 -14.30 7.64 -6.85
CA GLY A 22 -14.58 7.25 -8.24
C GLY A 22 -13.32 6.78 -8.98
N HIS A 23 -13.49 6.07 -10.10
CA HIS A 23 -12.44 5.87 -11.11
C HIS A 23 -11.05 5.42 -10.61
N GLY A 24 -10.94 4.68 -9.51
CA GLY A 24 -9.66 4.19 -8.98
C GLY A 24 -8.84 5.20 -8.16
N TRP A 25 -9.41 6.34 -7.76
CA TRP A 25 -8.76 7.30 -6.88
C TRP A 25 -8.67 6.79 -5.43
N ILE A 26 -7.51 6.98 -4.82
CA ILE A 26 -7.20 6.58 -3.44
C ILE A 26 -6.83 7.85 -2.66
N VAL A 27 -7.33 8.00 -1.44
CA VAL A 27 -6.87 9.08 -0.54
C VAL A 27 -5.71 8.62 0.32
N GLY A 28 -4.62 9.39 0.26
CA GLY A 28 -3.45 9.25 1.10
C GLY A 28 -3.66 9.84 2.49
N LYS A 29 -2.63 9.71 3.34
CA LYS A 29 -2.69 10.07 4.77
C LYS A 29 -3.08 11.53 5.05
N ASP A 30 -2.79 12.45 4.13
CA ASP A 30 -3.04 13.89 4.31
C ASP A 30 -4.26 14.39 3.53
N GLY A 31 -5.14 13.50 3.05
CA GLY A 31 -6.27 13.86 2.20
C GLY A 31 -5.89 14.05 0.72
N ASN A 32 -4.61 13.92 0.38
CA ASN A 32 -4.11 13.97 -0.99
C ASN A 32 -4.69 12.80 -1.81
N ARG A 33 -5.14 13.09 -3.03
CA ARG A 33 -5.65 12.08 -3.96
C ARG A 33 -4.51 11.47 -4.77
N TRP A 34 -4.53 10.15 -4.91
CA TRP A 34 -3.55 9.36 -5.65
C TRP A 34 -4.26 8.45 -6.63
N HIS A 35 -3.72 8.30 -7.84
CA HIS A 35 -4.26 7.38 -8.84
C HIS A 35 -3.12 6.67 -9.57
N PRO A 36 -3.11 5.31 -9.66
CA PRO A 36 -1.97 4.55 -10.18
C PRO A 36 -1.45 5.01 -11.54
N SER A 37 -2.36 5.30 -12.49
CA SER A 37 -1.98 5.72 -13.85
C SER A 37 -1.55 7.18 -13.93
N HIS A 38 -2.05 8.04 -13.03
CA HIS A 38 -1.77 9.50 -13.08
C HIS A 38 -0.56 9.87 -12.24
N SER A 39 -0.35 9.17 -11.12
CA SER A 39 0.75 9.37 -10.18
C SER A 39 1.88 8.36 -10.41
N GLN A 40 2.00 7.82 -11.64
CA GLN A 40 2.98 6.78 -11.97
C GLN A 40 4.41 7.29 -11.84
N ALA A 41 4.69 8.54 -12.22
CA ALA A 41 6.02 9.14 -12.10
C ALA A 41 6.48 9.21 -10.63
N ASP A 42 5.60 9.64 -9.71
CA ASP A 42 5.89 9.70 -8.28
C ASP A 42 6.10 8.30 -7.69
N LEU A 43 5.30 7.32 -8.14
CA LEU A 43 5.48 5.91 -7.76
C LEU A 43 6.83 5.38 -8.26
N LEU A 44 7.20 5.67 -9.51
CA LEU A 44 8.48 5.26 -10.08
C LEU A 44 9.64 5.96 -9.37
N ALA A 45 9.51 7.23 -9.00
CA ALA A 45 10.51 7.94 -8.21
C ALA A 45 10.69 7.30 -6.82
N GLY A 46 9.58 6.96 -6.15
CA GLY A 46 9.61 6.24 -4.87
C GLY A 46 10.27 4.85 -4.97
N LEU A 47 9.94 4.07 -6.00
CA LEU A 47 10.52 2.74 -6.23
C LEU A 47 11.97 2.77 -6.71
N SER A 48 12.32 3.74 -7.55
CA SER A 48 13.68 3.93 -8.08
C SER A 48 14.62 4.57 -7.06
N SER A 49 14.08 5.23 -6.04
CA SER A 49 14.78 5.48 -4.78
C SER A 49 14.99 4.17 -3.98
N ARG A 50 15.44 3.10 -4.66
CA ARG A 50 16.24 2.09 -4.00
C ARG A 50 17.35 2.87 -3.29
N LYS A 51 17.31 2.84 -1.95
CA LYS A 51 18.35 3.35 -1.07
C LYS A 51 19.68 3.10 -1.77
N GLN A 52 20.49 4.14 -1.99
CA GLN A 52 21.87 3.96 -2.45
C GLN A 52 22.48 2.89 -1.58
N GLU A 53 22.56 1.66 -2.10
CA GLU A 53 23.18 0.58 -1.37
C GLU A 53 24.59 1.05 -1.16
N LYS A 54 24.99 1.10 0.12
CA LYS A 54 26.24 1.70 0.51
C LYS A 54 27.33 1.08 -0.36
N PRO A 55 28.05 1.84 -1.21
CA PRO A 55 28.93 1.27 -2.23
C PRO A 55 30.10 0.46 -1.65
N TRP A 56 30.30 0.51 -0.33
CA TRP A 56 31.23 -0.38 0.38
C TRP A 56 30.68 -1.79 0.60
N LEU A 57 29.35 -1.99 0.68
CA LEU A 57 28.73 -3.32 0.84
C LEU A 57 28.97 -4.17 -0.39
N SER A 58 28.84 -3.61 -1.59
CA SER A 58 29.15 -4.30 -2.85
C SER A 58 30.65 -4.65 -2.95
N LYS A 59 31.54 -3.75 -2.50
CA LYS A 59 32.98 -4.03 -2.40
C LYS A 59 33.30 -5.14 -1.39
N LEU A 60 32.65 -5.13 -0.22
CA LEU A 60 32.84 -6.14 0.82
C LEU A 60 32.39 -7.54 0.34
N LEU A 61 31.20 -7.63 -0.27
CA LEU A 61 30.69 -8.90 -0.80
C LEU A 61 31.60 -9.47 -1.90
N ASN A 62 32.12 -8.62 -2.78
CA ASN A 62 33.09 -9.04 -3.80
C ASN A 62 34.42 -9.50 -3.20
N SER A 63 34.86 -8.91 -2.08
CA SER A 63 36.08 -9.32 -1.38
C SER A 63 35.91 -10.64 -0.64
N LEU A 64 34.72 -10.92 -0.09
CA LEU A 64 34.41 -12.16 0.62
C LEU A 64 34.13 -13.34 -0.33
N ARG A 65 33.86 -13.05 -1.60
CA ARG A 65 33.64 -14.06 -2.65
C ARG A 65 34.95 -14.52 -3.31
N ARG A 66 36.09 -13.92 -2.96
CA ARG A 66 37.42 -14.38 -3.38
C ARG A 66 37.93 -15.48 -2.45
#